data_AF-A0A935WFB8-F1
#
_entry.id   AF-A0A935WFB8-F1
#
_cell.length_a   1.000
_cell.length_b   1.000
_cell.length_c   1.000
_cell.angle_alpha   90.00
_cell.angle_beta   90.00
_cell.angle_gamma   90.00
#
_symmetry.space_group_name_H-M   'P 1'
#
loop_
_entity.id
_entity.type
_entity.pdbx_description
1 polymer ?
#
loop_
_entity_poly.entity_id
_entity_poly.type
_entity_poly.pdbx_seq_one_letter_code
_entity_poly.pdbx_strand_id
1 'polypeptide(L)'
;MMNQVGELVVARGRLLELAEASASPELKAVAARIGRVTSDLHGEVMQARLTPVWQVFDRFPRVVRDLARQLGKRVRFEVEGEDTQLDRALLEELGEPLIHLLRNAVDHGIEAPAERKAAGKAEEGLIRIGATSDRTTVLIRVSDDGAGIDRGKVLRQAIERGHLPADTRELTDEQLLRVLARPGFSTAAVVTDVSGRGMGMDAVVSKLRAIGGAVELTAIAGRGSQFTLRLPMTLAIVRVLLAEVGGERYAIPLAGVAETVEYHPDRVAALEGREAYVLRDTLVPTVRLRDALGAHGVRPVGRSPAVIVEVGERKAVLVVDALVGQQEIVVEPFDAPRGMLPVFSGATILGDGVPALIVDPAALV
;
A
#
# COMPACT_ATOMS: atom_id res chain seq x y z
N MET A 1 -16.67 -13.89 -14.54
CA MET A 1 -17.28 -13.81 -13.18
C MET A 1 -16.79 -12.60 -12.40
N MET A 2 -15.48 -12.35 -12.20
CA MET A 2 -15.03 -11.21 -11.37
C MET A 2 -15.44 -9.83 -11.92
N ASN A 3 -15.34 -9.60 -13.24
CA ASN A 3 -15.79 -8.35 -13.85
C ASN A 3 -17.28 -8.09 -13.61
N GLN A 4 -18.11 -9.13 -13.70
CA GLN A 4 -19.57 -9.02 -13.55
C GLN A 4 -19.97 -8.70 -12.10
N VAL A 5 -19.23 -9.19 -11.11
CA VAL A 5 -19.48 -8.87 -9.70
C VAL A 5 -19.04 -7.44 -9.37
N GLY A 6 -17.91 -6.99 -9.93
CA GLY A 6 -17.48 -5.59 -9.85
C GLY A 6 -18.49 -4.65 -10.50
N GLU A 7 -18.89 -4.92 -11.75
CA GLU A 7 -19.94 -4.20 -12.47
C GLU A 7 -21.26 -4.17 -11.69
N LEU A 8 -21.64 -5.28 -11.04
CA LEU A 8 -22.86 -5.36 -10.24
C LEU A 8 -22.80 -4.43 -9.02
N VAL A 9 -21.65 -4.36 -8.33
CA VAL A 9 -21.44 -3.44 -7.20
C VAL A 9 -21.51 -1.99 -7.68
N VAL A 10 -20.88 -1.68 -8.81
CA VAL A 10 -20.92 -0.34 -9.41
C VAL A 10 -22.34 0.05 -9.83
N ALA A 11 -23.04 -0.84 -10.55
CA ALA A 11 -24.41 -0.64 -11.00
C ALA A 11 -25.39 -0.46 -9.82
N ARG A 12 -25.17 -1.21 -8.73
CA ARG A 12 -25.91 -1.08 -7.46
C ARG A 12 -25.73 0.31 -6.85
N GLY A 13 -24.49 0.80 -6.75
CA GLY A 13 -24.21 2.13 -6.19
C GLY A 13 -24.95 3.22 -6.95
N ARG A 14 -24.85 3.20 -8.29
CA ARG A 14 -25.55 4.15 -9.17
C ARG A 14 -27.08 4.05 -9.07
N LEU A 15 -27.63 2.85 -8.97
CA LEU A 15 -29.07 2.63 -8.78
C LEU A 15 -29.56 3.27 -7.48
N LEU A 16 -28.83 3.09 -6.38
CA LEU A 16 -29.19 3.66 -5.07
C LEU A 16 -29.13 5.19 -5.09
N GLU A 17 -28.10 5.77 -5.71
CA GLU A 17 -27.96 7.22 -5.85
C GLU A 17 -29.13 7.83 -6.66
N LEU A 18 -29.45 7.25 -7.82
CA LEU A 18 -30.56 7.70 -8.66
C LEU A 18 -31.92 7.52 -7.98
N ALA A 19 -32.08 6.42 -7.23
CA ALA A 19 -33.30 6.16 -6.48
C ALA A 19 -33.47 7.18 -5.35
N GLU A 20 -32.40 7.57 -4.64
CA GLU A 20 -32.49 8.57 -3.59
C GLU A 20 -32.86 9.96 -4.10
N ALA A 21 -32.31 10.36 -5.27
CA ALA A 21 -32.66 11.60 -5.95
C ALA A 21 -34.10 11.60 -6.51
N SER A 22 -34.75 10.43 -6.60
CA SER A 22 -36.12 10.30 -7.08
C SER A 22 -37.16 10.56 -5.99
N ALA A 23 -38.30 11.13 -6.38
CA ALA A 23 -39.44 11.34 -5.49
C ALA A 23 -40.31 10.08 -5.29
N SER A 24 -40.07 8.99 -6.04
CA SER A 24 -40.89 7.76 -5.98
C SER A 24 -40.49 6.87 -4.78
N PRO A 25 -41.39 6.64 -3.81
CA PRO A 25 -41.14 5.70 -2.71
C PRO A 25 -40.99 4.24 -3.19
N GLU A 26 -41.70 3.85 -4.24
CA GLU A 26 -41.65 2.51 -4.81
C GLU A 26 -40.27 2.22 -5.43
N LEU A 27 -39.70 3.18 -6.17
CA LEU A 27 -38.36 3.05 -6.73
C LEU A 27 -37.32 2.91 -5.62
N LYS A 28 -37.41 3.72 -4.56
CA LYS A 28 -36.53 3.62 -3.38
C LYS A 28 -36.61 2.24 -2.74
N ALA A 29 -37.82 1.70 -2.57
CA ALA A 29 -38.03 0.37 -1.99
C ALA A 29 -37.44 -0.75 -2.85
N VAL A 30 -37.62 -0.70 -4.17
CA VAL A 30 -37.07 -1.70 -5.10
C VAL A 30 -35.55 -1.60 -5.18
N ALA A 31 -35.00 -0.38 -5.29
CA ALA A 31 -33.56 -0.14 -5.30
C ALA A 31 -32.89 -0.63 -4.01
N ALA A 32 -33.49 -0.37 -2.85
CA ALA A 32 -33.01 -0.89 -1.57
C ALA A 32 -33.04 -2.43 -1.52
N ARG A 33 -34.07 -3.08 -2.08
CA ARG A 33 -34.16 -4.54 -2.13
C ARG A 33 -33.08 -5.15 -3.03
N ILE A 34 -32.91 -4.61 -4.24
CA ILE A 34 -31.83 -5.01 -5.16
C ILE A 34 -30.48 -4.78 -4.47
N GLY A 35 -30.34 -3.64 -3.79
CA GLY A 35 -29.16 -3.30 -3.00
C GLY A 35 -28.82 -4.34 -1.93
N ARG A 36 -29.81 -4.93 -1.25
CA ARG A 36 -29.55 -6.02 -0.29
C ARG A 36 -29.13 -7.30 -0.99
N VAL A 37 -29.92 -7.78 -1.94
CA VAL A 37 -29.66 -9.06 -2.65
C VAL A 37 -28.30 -9.08 -3.33
N THR A 38 -27.92 -7.97 -3.97
CA THR A 38 -26.60 -7.83 -4.61
C THR A 38 -25.45 -7.80 -3.60
N SER A 39 -25.67 -7.24 -2.41
CA SER A 39 -24.71 -7.25 -1.31
C SER A 39 -24.51 -8.65 -0.75
N ASP A 40 -25.60 -9.40 -0.57
CA ASP A 40 -25.56 -10.77 -0.05
C ASP A 40 -24.84 -11.69 -1.05
N LEU A 41 -25.20 -11.60 -2.34
CA LEU A 41 -24.54 -12.34 -3.41
C LEU A 41 -23.04 -12.01 -3.51
N HIS A 42 -22.68 -10.73 -3.40
CA HIS A 42 -21.28 -10.33 -3.36
C HIS A 42 -20.55 -10.98 -2.18
N GLY A 43 -21.15 -10.98 -0.99
CA GLY A 43 -20.60 -11.66 0.19
C GLY A 43 -20.38 -13.15 -0.03
N GLU A 44 -21.35 -13.86 -0.59
CA GLU A 44 -21.23 -15.30 -0.92
C GLU A 44 -20.12 -15.57 -1.94
N VAL A 45 -20.02 -14.77 -3.00
CA VAL A 45 -18.95 -14.90 -4.00
C VAL A 45 -17.58 -14.63 -3.37
N MET A 46 -17.47 -13.64 -2.49
CA MET A 46 -16.22 -13.36 -1.79
C MET A 46 -15.81 -14.53 -0.88
N GLN A 47 -16.76 -15.13 -0.15
CA GLN A 47 -16.50 -16.31 0.68
C GLN A 47 -16.02 -17.50 -0.15
N ALA A 48 -16.60 -17.72 -1.33
CA ALA A 48 -16.20 -18.82 -2.23
C ALA A 48 -14.77 -18.66 -2.80
N ARG A 49 -14.19 -17.46 -2.77
CA ARG A 49 -12.81 -17.19 -3.22
C ARG A 49 -11.76 -17.45 -2.14
N LEU A 50 -12.18 -17.54 -0.88
CA LEU A 50 -11.25 -17.65 0.23
C LEU A 50 -10.51 -18.99 0.16
N THR A 51 -9.21 -18.92 0.32
CA THR A 51 -8.31 -20.07 0.30
C THR A 51 -7.49 -20.06 1.59
N PRO A 52 -7.20 -21.22 2.18
CA PRO A 52 -6.34 -21.28 3.37
C PRO A 52 -4.92 -20.75 3.10
N VAL A 53 -4.34 -20.05 4.09
CA VAL A 53 -3.00 -19.46 3.99
C VAL A 53 -1.88 -20.50 3.87
N TRP A 54 -2.11 -21.75 4.31
CA TRP A 54 -1.11 -22.82 4.27
C TRP A 54 -0.52 -23.04 2.86
N GLN A 55 -1.30 -22.80 1.80
CA GLN A 55 -0.82 -22.95 0.42
C GLN A 55 0.39 -22.07 0.11
N VAL A 56 0.49 -20.93 0.79
CA VAL A 56 1.64 -20.02 0.71
C VAL A 56 2.68 -20.36 1.78
N PHE A 57 2.27 -20.75 2.97
CA PHE A 57 3.19 -21.00 4.09
C PHE A 57 4.02 -22.28 3.93
N ASP A 58 3.50 -23.31 3.26
CA ASP A 58 4.13 -24.64 3.12
C ASP A 58 5.54 -24.60 2.50
N ARG A 59 5.83 -23.61 1.65
CA ARG A 59 7.16 -23.44 1.05
C ARG A 59 8.17 -22.72 1.95
N PHE A 60 7.72 -21.97 2.95
CA PHE A 60 8.60 -21.12 3.78
C PHE A 60 9.57 -21.89 4.69
N PRO A 61 9.21 -23.04 5.31
CA PRO A 61 10.16 -23.82 6.10
C PRO A 61 11.44 -24.17 5.31
N ARG A 62 11.28 -24.53 4.03
CA ARG A 62 12.41 -24.82 3.14
C ARG A 62 13.26 -23.59 2.88
N VAL A 63 12.63 -22.45 2.55
CA VAL A 63 13.32 -21.19 2.28
C VAL A 63 14.13 -20.72 3.49
N VAL A 64 13.52 -20.74 4.68
CA VAL A 64 14.18 -20.34 5.94
C VAL A 64 15.36 -21.25 6.26
N ARG A 65 15.19 -22.57 6.11
CA ARG A 65 16.27 -23.54 6.33
C ARG A 65 17.44 -23.33 5.38
N ASP A 66 17.16 -23.09 4.10
CA ASP A 66 18.21 -22.90 3.07
C ASP A 66 18.98 -21.59 3.34
N LEU A 67 18.29 -20.51 3.71
CA LEU A 67 18.90 -19.23 4.14
C LEU A 67 19.75 -19.39 5.41
N ALA A 68 19.22 -20.06 6.44
CA ALA A 68 19.92 -20.28 7.69
C ALA A 68 21.22 -21.06 7.47
N ARG A 69 21.20 -22.10 6.62
CA ARG A 69 22.39 -22.85 6.24
C ARG A 69 23.42 -21.99 5.50
N GLN A 70 22.96 -21.16 4.56
CA GLN A 70 23.85 -20.27 3.80
C GLN A 70 24.56 -19.26 4.70
N LEU A 71 23.89 -18.77 5.75
CA LEU A 71 24.43 -17.78 6.69
C LEU A 71 25.06 -18.38 7.95
N GLY A 72 25.11 -19.72 8.06
CA GLY A 72 25.70 -20.41 9.21
C GLY A 72 24.92 -20.23 10.52
N LYS A 73 23.61 -19.99 10.43
CA LYS A 73 22.71 -19.77 11.59
C LYS A 73 21.87 -21.02 11.88
N ARG A 74 21.46 -21.18 13.14
CA ARG A 74 20.53 -22.25 13.57
C ARG A 74 19.17 -21.63 13.86
N VAL A 75 18.14 -22.08 13.14
CA VAL A 75 16.81 -21.49 13.20
C VAL A 75 15.76 -22.60 13.27
N ARG A 76 14.87 -22.50 14.26
CA ARG A 76 13.59 -23.20 14.31
C ARG A 76 12.54 -22.32 13.67
N PHE A 77 11.72 -22.91 12.80
CA PHE A 77 10.63 -22.24 12.13
C PHE A 77 9.30 -22.84 12.58
N GLU A 78 8.39 -22.00 13.07
CA GLU A 78 7.05 -22.39 13.51
C GLU A 78 5.99 -21.68 12.66
N VAL A 79 4.93 -22.41 12.32
CA VAL A 79 3.80 -21.90 11.56
C VAL A 79 2.54 -22.05 12.42
N GLU A 80 1.74 -20.98 12.51
CA GLU A 80 0.51 -20.95 13.28
C GLU A 80 -0.67 -20.44 12.42
N GLY A 81 -1.87 -20.95 12.68
CA GLY A 81 -3.09 -20.46 12.02
C GLY A 81 -3.16 -20.76 10.51
N GLU A 82 -2.59 -21.88 10.09
CA GLU A 82 -2.52 -22.37 8.70
C GLU A 82 -3.89 -22.47 8.00
N ASP A 83 -4.95 -22.70 8.77
CA ASP A 83 -6.34 -22.79 8.28
C ASP A 83 -7.00 -21.41 8.07
N THR A 84 -6.35 -20.32 8.49
CA THR A 84 -6.89 -18.97 8.27
C THR A 84 -7.10 -18.75 6.79
N GLN A 85 -8.29 -18.30 6.41
CA GLN A 85 -8.65 -18.12 5.02
C GLN A 85 -8.45 -16.66 4.59
N LEU A 86 -7.96 -16.47 3.36
CA LEU A 86 -7.75 -15.18 2.73
C LEU A 86 -8.08 -15.27 1.24
N ASP A 87 -8.43 -14.15 0.61
CA ASP A 87 -8.61 -14.11 -0.84
C ASP A 87 -7.36 -14.61 -1.58
N ARG A 88 -7.57 -15.46 -2.59
CA ARG A 88 -6.49 -16.07 -3.36
C ARG A 88 -5.56 -15.04 -4.03
N ALA A 89 -6.10 -13.95 -4.58
CA ALA A 89 -5.27 -12.94 -5.24
C ALA A 89 -4.38 -12.23 -4.21
N LEU A 90 -4.92 -11.90 -3.03
CA LEU A 90 -4.14 -11.35 -1.92
C LEU A 90 -3.03 -12.33 -1.49
N LEU A 91 -3.32 -13.63 -1.38
CA LEU A 91 -2.32 -14.64 -1.03
C LEU A 91 -1.16 -14.72 -2.03
N GLU A 92 -1.47 -14.65 -3.33
CA GLU A 92 -0.46 -14.67 -4.39
C GLU A 92 0.48 -13.44 -4.28
N GLU A 93 -0.09 -12.26 -4.04
CA GLU A 93 0.66 -11.01 -3.86
C GLU A 93 1.55 -10.98 -2.60
N LEU A 94 1.14 -11.67 -1.53
CA LEU A 94 1.86 -11.71 -0.26
C LEU A 94 3.11 -12.58 -0.27
N GLY A 95 3.24 -13.47 -1.26
CA GLY A 95 4.31 -14.45 -1.30
C GLY A 95 5.71 -13.83 -1.22
N GLU A 96 5.97 -12.79 -2.03
CA GLU A 96 7.27 -12.12 -2.10
C GLU A 96 7.54 -11.22 -0.87
N PRO A 97 6.60 -10.36 -0.41
CA PRO A 97 6.74 -9.62 0.84
C PRO A 97 7.07 -10.51 2.05
N LEU A 98 6.40 -11.65 2.20
CA LEU A 98 6.65 -12.56 3.32
C LEU A 98 8.04 -13.20 3.24
N ILE A 99 8.50 -13.60 2.05
CA ILE A 99 9.87 -14.10 1.84
C ILE A 99 10.89 -13.03 2.24
N HIS A 100 10.64 -11.77 1.90
CA HIS A 100 11.52 -10.67 2.28
C HIS A 100 11.60 -10.50 3.81
N LEU A 101 10.46 -10.47 4.50
CA LEU A 101 10.44 -10.38 5.96
C LEU A 101 11.15 -11.55 6.64
N LEU A 102 10.92 -12.78 6.15
CA LEU A 102 11.60 -13.98 6.63
C LEU A 102 13.11 -13.92 6.39
N ARG A 103 13.54 -13.41 5.22
CA ARG A 103 14.96 -13.20 4.94
C ARG A 103 15.57 -12.21 5.93
N ASN A 104 14.92 -11.08 6.19
CA ASN A 104 15.43 -10.09 7.15
C ASN A 104 15.52 -10.67 8.56
N ALA A 105 14.54 -11.48 8.96
CA ALA A 105 14.57 -12.19 10.23
C ALA A 105 15.78 -13.15 10.30
N VAL A 106 16.08 -13.91 9.25
CA VAL A 106 17.25 -14.80 9.24
C VAL A 106 18.57 -14.03 9.13
N ASP A 107 18.69 -13.03 8.27
CA ASP A 107 19.94 -12.33 7.96
C ASP A 107 20.32 -11.29 9.02
N HIS A 108 19.37 -10.48 9.46
CA HIS A 108 19.61 -9.38 10.39
C HIS A 108 19.00 -9.59 11.78
N GLY A 109 17.93 -10.38 11.88
CA GLY A 109 17.29 -10.69 13.16
C GLY A 109 18.10 -11.69 13.98
N ILE A 110 18.16 -12.94 13.53
CA ILE A 110 18.79 -14.04 14.28
C ILE A 110 20.31 -13.87 14.32
N GLU A 111 20.88 -13.91 15.52
CA GLU A 111 22.33 -13.82 15.72
C GLU A 111 23.03 -15.18 15.49
N ALA A 112 24.36 -15.19 15.32
CA ALA A 112 25.09 -16.44 15.21
C ALA A 112 25.01 -17.25 16.53
N PRO A 113 25.09 -18.60 16.51
CA PRO A 113 24.93 -19.41 17.73
C PRO A 113 25.86 -19.00 18.89
N ALA A 114 27.09 -18.58 18.58
CA ALA A 114 28.05 -18.10 19.57
C ALA A 114 27.61 -16.76 20.21
N GLU A 115 27.10 -15.82 19.41
CA GLU A 115 26.60 -14.52 19.85
C GLU A 115 25.34 -14.69 20.70
N ARG A 116 24.43 -15.58 20.29
CA ARG A 116 23.22 -15.93 21.06
C ARG A 116 23.57 -16.47 22.43
N LYS A 117 24.52 -17.40 22.50
CA LYS A 117 25.00 -17.96 23.77
C LYS A 117 25.63 -16.90 24.66
N ALA A 118 26.42 -15.98 24.10
CA ALA A 118 27.00 -14.86 24.84
C ALA A 118 25.91 -13.89 25.39
N ALA A 119 24.80 -13.73 24.65
CA ALA A 119 23.64 -12.95 25.07
C ALA A 119 22.67 -13.72 26.00
N GLY A 120 22.97 -14.97 26.39
CA GLY A 120 22.13 -15.79 27.27
C GLY A 120 20.89 -16.37 26.58
N LYS A 121 20.85 -16.40 25.25
CA LYS A 121 19.75 -16.96 24.45
C LYS A 121 20.02 -18.41 24.05
N ALA A 122 18.97 -19.13 23.65
CA ALA A 122 19.09 -20.47 23.07
C ALA A 122 19.93 -20.43 21.78
N GLU A 123 20.77 -21.46 21.55
CA GLU A 123 21.63 -21.53 20.35
C GLU A 123 20.83 -21.57 19.03
N GLU A 124 19.62 -22.14 19.08
CA GLU A 124 18.66 -22.12 17.98
C GLU A 124 17.73 -20.91 18.13
N GLY A 125 17.75 -20.02 17.14
CA GLY A 125 16.83 -18.89 17.06
C GLY A 125 15.43 -19.33 16.61
N LEU A 126 14.41 -18.56 16.96
CA LEU A 126 13.03 -18.89 16.63
C LEU A 126 12.44 -17.83 15.70
N ILE A 127 11.93 -18.28 14.56
CA ILE A 127 11.11 -17.47 13.66
C ILE A 127 9.72 -18.10 13.61
N ARG A 128 8.68 -17.27 13.82
CA ARG A 128 7.28 -17.68 13.69
C ARG A 128 6.60 -16.91 12.58
N ILE A 129 5.77 -17.60 11.81
CA ILE A 129 4.74 -16.97 10.98
C ILE A 129 3.37 -17.43 11.46
N GLY A 130 2.46 -16.49 11.66
CA GLY A 130 1.11 -16.77 12.14
C GLY A 130 0.08 -16.01 11.34
N ALA A 131 -1.10 -16.61 11.14
CA ALA A 131 -2.26 -15.91 10.61
C ALA A 131 -3.45 -16.00 11.57
N THR A 132 -4.17 -14.90 11.74
CA THR A 132 -5.43 -14.85 12.50
C THR A 132 -6.43 -13.98 11.77
N SER A 133 -7.70 -14.35 11.76
CA SER A 133 -8.78 -13.50 11.23
C SER A 133 -9.55 -12.81 12.36
N ASP A 134 -9.77 -11.50 12.21
CA ASP A 134 -10.67 -10.70 13.05
C ASP A 134 -11.73 -10.02 12.15
N ARG A 135 -12.93 -10.60 12.13
CA ARG A 135 -14.13 -10.15 11.40
C ARG A 135 -13.94 -9.92 9.90
N THR A 136 -13.29 -8.81 9.54
CA THR A 136 -13.10 -8.31 8.16
C THR A 136 -11.63 -8.15 7.79
N THR A 137 -10.72 -8.38 8.74
CA THR A 137 -9.28 -8.20 8.58
C THR A 137 -8.54 -9.49 8.91
N VAL A 138 -7.60 -9.87 8.06
CA VAL A 138 -6.62 -10.92 8.34
C VAL A 138 -5.34 -10.27 8.85
N LEU A 139 -4.83 -10.76 9.97
CA LEU A 139 -3.56 -10.38 10.55
C LEU A 139 -2.55 -11.48 10.26
N ILE A 140 -1.51 -11.15 9.50
CA ILE A 140 -0.35 -12.03 9.32
C ILE A 140 0.80 -11.48 10.16
N ARG A 141 1.36 -12.30 11.04
CA ARG A 141 2.47 -11.93 11.93
C ARG A 141 3.72 -12.69 11.52
N VAL A 142 4.83 -11.98 11.37
CA VAL A 142 6.16 -12.55 11.20
C VAL A 142 7.01 -12.07 12.37
N SER A 143 7.46 -12.97 13.24
CA SER A 143 8.22 -12.63 14.44
C SER A 143 9.50 -13.42 14.57
N ASP A 144 10.53 -12.82 15.14
CA ASP A 144 11.79 -13.46 15.52
C ASP A 144 12.17 -13.15 16.97
N ASP A 145 13.03 -13.98 17.58
CA ASP A 145 13.60 -13.77 18.91
C ASP A 145 15.07 -13.26 18.87
N GLY A 146 15.43 -12.63 17.75
CA GLY A 146 16.78 -12.19 17.44
C GLY A 146 17.22 -10.93 18.16
N ALA A 147 18.19 -10.23 17.57
CA ALA A 147 18.78 -9.01 18.13
C ALA A 147 17.77 -7.85 18.20
N GLY A 148 16.63 -7.95 17.52
CA GLY A 148 15.69 -6.84 17.36
C GLY A 148 16.30 -5.68 16.58
N ILE A 149 15.72 -4.49 16.74
CA ILE A 149 16.16 -3.30 16.00
C ILE A 149 16.68 -2.26 16.99
N ASP A 150 17.94 -1.84 16.79
CA ASP A 150 18.55 -0.75 17.54
C ASP A 150 17.97 0.60 17.08
N ARG A 151 16.96 1.08 17.80
CA ARG A 151 16.31 2.38 17.55
C ARG A 151 17.30 3.54 17.61
N GLY A 152 18.30 3.48 18.49
CA GLY A 152 19.30 4.54 18.62
C GLY A 152 20.18 4.62 17.38
N LYS A 153 20.60 3.47 16.83
CA LYS A 153 21.34 3.42 15.56
C LYS A 153 20.50 3.95 14.40
N VAL A 154 19.24 3.53 14.29
CA VAL A 154 18.33 4.01 13.23
C VAL A 154 18.10 5.52 13.35
N LEU A 155 17.86 6.02 14.56
CA LEU A 155 17.67 7.44 14.84
C LEU A 155 18.88 8.28 14.40
N ARG A 156 20.10 7.88 14.81
CA ARG A 156 21.32 8.59 14.42
C ARG A 156 21.50 8.63 12.90
N GLN A 157 21.36 7.49 12.23
CA GLN A 157 21.48 7.42 10.77
C GLN A 157 20.39 8.23 10.05
N ALA A 158 19.18 8.27 10.60
CA ALA A 158 18.09 9.06 10.04
C ALA A 158 18.31 10.57 10.20
N ILE A 159 18.84 11.03 11.34
CA ILE A 159 19.21 12.44 11.56
C ILE A 159 20.38 12.83 10.65
N GLU A 160 21.44 12.02 10.60
CA GLU A 160 22.62 12.26 9.76
C GLU A 160 22.28 12.40 8.27
N ARG A 161 21.28 11.63 7.81
CA ARG A 161 20.78 11.67 6.42
C ARG A 161 19.67 12.70 6.19
N GLY A 162 19.37 13.54 7.18
CA GLY A 162 18.36 14.61 7.08
C GLY A 162 16.91 14.11 6.98
N HIS A 163 16.63 12.88 7.41
CA HIS A 163 15.28 12.30 7.37
C HIS A 163 14.45 12.63 8.61
N LEU A 164 15.08 13.06 9.70
CA LEU A 164 14.45 13.45 10.95
C LEU A 164 15.08 14.75 11.50
N PRO A 165 14.31 15.58 12.22
CA PRO A 165 14.83 16.73 12.95
C PRO A 165 15.93 16.34 13.96
N ALA A 166 16.94 17.19 14.10
CA ALA A 166 18.10 16.94 14.97
C ALA A 166 17.75 16.87 16.48
N ASP A 167 16.60 17.41 16.88
CA ASP A 167 16.08 17.37 18.24
C ASP A 167 15.25 16.11 18.54
N THR A 168 15.05 15.22 17.54
CA THR A 168 14.37 13.94 17.74
C THR A 168 15.14 13.07 18.72
N ARG A 169 14.55 12.78 19.88
CA ARG A 169 15.21 12.00 20.95
C ARG A 169 14.96 10.50 20.88
N GLU A 170 13.75 10.11 20.49
CA GLU A 170 13.31 8.72 20.46
C GLU A 170 12.40 8.46 19.27
N LEU A 171 12.35 7.21 18.82
CA LEU A 171 11.45 6.75 17.77
C LEU A 171 10.35 5.91 18.38
N THR A 172 9.10 6.24 18.07
CA THR A 172 7.98 5.29 18.22
C THR A 172 8.12 4.14 17.21
N ASP A 173 7.39 3.04 17.40
CA ASP A 173 7.38 1.93 16.45
C ASP A 173 6.93 2.37 15.05
N GLU A 174 5.94 3.25 14.99
CA GLU A 174 5.46 3.82 13.74
C GLU A 174 6.54 4.67 13.06
N GLN A 175 7.22 5.54 13.80
CA GLN A 175 8.32 6.37 13.26
C GLN A 175 9.49 5.50 12.82
N LEU A 176 9.81 4.45 13.57
CA LEU A 176 10.84 3.47 13.22
C LEU A 176 10.51 2.81 11.88
N LEU A 177 9.29 2.29 11.71
CA LEU A 177 8.86 1.68 10.46
C LEU A 177 8.89 2.69 9.30
N ARG A 178 8.42 3.92 9.52
CA ARG A 178 8.44 4.98 8.50
C ARG A 178 9.86 5.28 8.03
N VAL A 179 10.84 5.29 8.93
CA VAL A 179 12.26 5.50 8.57
C VAL A 179 12.79 4.30 7.79
N LEU A 180 12.54 3.08 8.27
CA LEU A 180 13.00 1.84 7.60
C LEU A 180 12.38 1.67 6.21
N ALA A 181 11.16 2.13 6.01
CA ALA A 181 10.44 2.08 4.74
C ALA A 181 10.77 3.24 3.78
N ARG A 182 11.78 4.08 4.07
CA ARG A 182 12.25 5.09 3.13
C ARG A 182 13.08 4.42 2.01
N PRO A 183 12.87 4.80 0.74
CA PRO A 183 13.68 4.30 -0.36
C PRO A 183 15.18 4.51 -0.13
N GLY A 184 15.96 3.45 -0.28
CA GLY A 184 17.41 3.48 -0.07
C GLY A 184 17.86 3.57 1.39
N PHE A 185 16.95 3.54 2.37
CA PHE A 185 17.33 3.46 3.77
C PHE A 185 17.78 2.03 4.12
N SER A 186 18.99 1.91 4.65
CA SER A 186 19.55 0.67 5.16
C SER A 186 20.50 0.98 6.30
N THR A 187 20.44 0.14 7.34
CA THR A 187 21.32 0.22 8.51
C THR A 187 22.66 -0.47 8.33
N ALA A 188 22.87 -1.14 7.19
CA ALA A 188 24.13 -1.80 6.86
C ALA A 188 25.20 -0.76 6.52
N ALA A 189 26.41 -0.96 7.05
CA ALA A 189 27.57 -0.09 6.79
C ALA A 189 28.20 -0.34 5.41
N VAL A 190 27.90 -1.48 4.78
CA VAL A 190 28.41 -1.90 3.48
C VAL A 190 27.22 -2.31 2.62
N VAL A 191 27.10 -1.71 1.44
CA VAL A 191 26.18 -2.19 0.39
C VAL A 191 26.83 -3.44 -0.19
N THR A 192 26.36 -4.63 0.17
CA THR A 192 26.84 -5.87 -0.46
C THR A 192 26.11 -6.09 -1.78
N ASP A 193 26.85 -6.40 -2.84
CA ASP A 193 26.36 -6.65 -4.21
C ASP A 193 25.42 -7.86 -4.35
N VAL A 194 25.01 -8.49 -3.24
CA VAL A 194 24.05 -9.60 -3.21
C VAL A 194 22.59 -9.09 -3.23
N SER A 195 22.36 -7.78 -3.05
CA SER A 195 21.03 -7.14 -3.18
C SER A 195 20.66 -6.71 -4.60
N GLY A 196 21.29 -7.26 -5.65
CA GLY A 196 21.17 -6.85 -7.06
C GLY A 196 19.79 -6.94 -7.74
N ARG A 197 18.71 -7.24 -7.00
CA ARG A 197 17.29 -7.06 -7.42
C ARG A 197 16.37 -6.69 -6.23
N GLY A 198 16.97 -6.23 -5.12
CA GLY A 198 16.40 -6.29 -3.77
C GLY A 198 15.15 -5.45 -3.55
N MET A 199 14.04 -6.13 -3.24
CA MET A 199 12.91 -5.54 -2.52
C MET A 199 13.43 -5.01 -1.18
N GLY A 200 13.30 -3.70 -0.91
CA GLY A 200 13.53 -3.13 0.42
C GLY A 200 12.25 -3.11 1.24
N MET A 201 12.34 -2.62 2.49
CA MET A 201 11.15 -2.44 3.34
C MET A 201 10.16 -1.43 2.73
N ASP A 202 10.67 -0.46 1.96
CA ASP A 202 9.88 0.48 1.15
C ASP A 202 9.00 -0.25 0.13
N ALA A 203 9.55 -1.22 -0.59
CA ALA A 203 8.82 -2.02 -1.57
C ALA A 203 7.79 -2.96 -0.91
N VAL A 204 8.11 -3.55 0.25
CA VAL A 204 7.14 -4.32 1.05
C VAL A 204 5.95 -3.46 1.47
N VAL A 205 6.20 -2.29 2.05
CA VAL A 205 5.15 -1.37 2.50
C VAL A 205 4.31 -0.87 1.32
N SER A 206 4.95 -0.55 0.20
CA SER A 206 4.24 -0.07 -1.00
C SER A 206 3.35 -1.16 -1.60
N LYS A 207 3.84 -2.40 -1.72
CA LYS A 207 3.06 -3.53 -2.24
C LYS A 207 1.87 -3.86 -1.33
N LEU A 208 2.06 -3.78 -0.01
CA LEU A 208 0.97 -3.99 0.95
C LEU A 208 -0.07 -2.87 0.92
N ARG A 209 0.33 -1.62 0.73
CA ARG A 209 -0.61 -0.50 0.54
C ARG A 209 -1.40 -0.64 -0.77
N ALA A 210 -0.76 -1.08 -1.85
CA ALA A 210 -1.41 -1.28 -3.15
C ALA A 210 -2.59 -2.26 -3.08
N ILE A 211 -2.50 -3.27 -2.21
CA ILE A 211 -3.60 -4.23 -1.97
C ILE A 211 -4.56 -3.81 -0.85
N GLY A 212 -4.49 -2.56 -0.39
CA GLY A 212 -5.35 -2.02 0.67
C GLY A 212 -4.97 -2.48 2.08
N GLY A 213 -3.77 -3.03 2.26
CA GLY A 213 -3.23 -3.46 3.55
C GLY A 213 -2.36 -2.41 4.25
N ALA A 214 -1.97 -2.73 5.49
CA ALA A 214 -1.06 -1.94 6.30
C ALA A 214 0.00 -2.83 6.96
N VAL A 215 1.11 -2.23 7.35
CA VAL A 215 2.20 -2.89 8.10
C VAL A 215 2.42 -2.14 9.40
N GLU A 216 2.54 -2.90 10.48
CA GLU A 216 2.98 -2.43 11.78
C GLU A 216 4.27 -3.18 12.14
N LEU A 217 5.15 -2.51 12.89
CA LEU A 217 6.38 -3.07 13.43
C LEU A 217 6.32 -2.96 14.94
N THR A 218 6.79 -3.98 15.64
CA THR A 218 7.15 -3.89 17.04
C THR A 218 8.53 -4.48 17.20
N ALA A 219 9.50 -3.69 17.67
CA ALA A 219 10.85 -4.17 17.84
C ALA A 219 11.47 -3.69 19.16
N ILE A 220 12.12 -4.62 19.85
CA ILE A 220 12.84 -4.37 21.11
C ILE A 220 14.25 -4.93 20.96
N ALA A 221 15.25 -4.08 21.14
CA ALA A 221 16.65 -4.47 21.08
C ALA A 221 16.95 -5.62 22.06
N GLY A 222 17.62 -6.65 21.58
CA GLY A 222 17.95 -7.87 22.29
C GLY A 222 16.79 -8.86 22.48
N ARG A 223 15.55 -8.53 22.09
CA ARG A 223 14.38 -9.42 22.26
C ARG A 223 13.69 -9.84 20.97
N GLY A 224 14.10 -9.29 19.84
CA GLY A 224 13.59 -9.62 18.52
C GLY A 224 12.66 -8.56 17.93
N SER A 225 12.00 -8.92 16.85
CA SER A 225 11.07 -8.04 16.13
C SER A 225 9.82 -8.80 15.68
N GLN A 226 8.74 -8.05 15.47
CA GLN A 226 7.49 -8.55 14.93
C GLN A 226 6.94 -7.57 13.90
N PHE A 227 6.72 -8.07 12.69
CA PHE A 227 5.94 -7.39 11.67
C PHE A 227 4.52 -7.93 11.70
N THR A 228 3.53 -7.02 11.75
CA THR A 228 2.11 -7.36 11.67
C THR A 228 1.55 -6.74 10.39
N LEU A 229 1.13 -7.59 9.45
CA LEU A 229 0.49 -7.20 8.20
C LEU A 229 -1.02 -7.27 8.44
N ARG A 230 -1.70 -6.14 8.28
CA ARG A 230 -3.17 -6.04 8.35
C ARG A 230 -3.71 -6.01 6.94
N LEU A 231 -4.52 -7.00 6.61
CA LEU A 231 -5.01 -7.20 5.25
C LEU A 231 -6.53 -7.24 5.27
N PRO A 232 -7.20 -6.58 4.33
CA PRO A 232 -8.63 -6.82 4.14
C PRO A 232 -8.83 -8.29 3.72
N MET A 233 -9.96 -8.89 4.09
CA MET A 233 -10.28 -10.26 3.68
C MET A 233 -10.47 -10.40 2.16
N THR A 234 -10.80 -9.30 1.46
CA THR A 234 -11.11 -9.25 0.03
C THR A 234 -10.34 -8.12 -0.63
N LEU A 235 -10.20 -8.15 -1.96
CA LEU A 235 -9.73 -6.98 -2.72
C LEU A 235 -10.53 -5.73 -2.32
N ALA A 236 -9.81 -4.65 -2.08
CA ALA A 236 -10.39 -3.45 -1.52
C ALA A 236 -11.28 -2.73 -2.54
N ILE A 237 -12.52 -2.45 -2.16
CA ILE A 237 -13.35 -1.46 -2.84
C ILE A 237 -12.90 -0.09 -2.33
N VAL A 238 -12.38 0.74 -3.23
CA VAL A 238 -11.89 2.09 -2.91
C VAL A 238 -12.76 3.11 -3.63
N ARG A 239 -13.11 4.19 -2.92
CA ARG A 239 -13.76 5.34 -3.52
C ARG A 239 -12.71 6.25 -4.16
N VAL A 240 -12.92 6.58 -5.43
CA VAL A 240 -12.00 7.40 -6.23
C VAL A 240 -12.73 8.57 -6.89
N LEU A 241 -11.99 9.63 -7.18
CA LEU A 241 -12.35 10.67 -8.12
C LEU A 241 -11.74 10.31 -9.48
N LEU A 242 -12.58 10.11 -10.49
CA LEU A 242 -12.15 9.88 -11.86
C LEU A 242 -11.84 11.21 -12.54
N ALA A 243 -10.65 11.29 -13.11
CA ALA A 243 -10.18 12.42 -13.88
C ALA A 243 -9.71 11.98 -15.28
N GLU A 244 -9.91 12.84 -16.26
CA GLU A 244 -9.43 12.64 -17.62
C GLU A 244 -8.11 13.38 -17.82
N VAL A 245 -7.14 12.72 -18.48
CA VAL A 245 -5.85 13.30 -18.87
C VAL A 245 -5.47 12.72 -20.22
N GLY A 246 -5.36 13.57 -21.24
CA GLY A 246 -4.97 13.14 -22.59
C GLY A 246 -5.97 12.19 -23.26
N GLY A 247 -7.24 12.24 -22.88
CA GLY A 247 -8.29 11.32 -23.37
C GLY A 247 -8.38 9.98 -22.62
N GLU A 248 -7.48 9.74 -21.66
CA GLU A 248 -7.47 8.55 -20.81
C GLU A 248 -8.02 8.85 -19.41
N ARG A 249 -8.58 7.85 -18.74
CA ARG A 249 -9.15 8.00 -17.39
C ARG A 249 -8.21 7.47 -16.32
N TYR A 250 -8.06 8.26 -15.27
CA TYR A 250 -7.26 7.96 -14.10
C TYR A 250 -8.10 8.07 -12.84
N ALA A 251 -7.84 7.18 -11.88
CA ALA A 251 -8.54 7.13 -10.61
C ALA A 251 -7.66 7.75 -9.51
N ILE A 252 -8.17 8.77 -8.81
CA ILE A 252 -7.48 9.43 -7.70
C ILE A 252 -8.20 9.02 -6.40
N PRO A 253 -7.57 8.27 -5.47
CA PRO A 253 -8.20 7.86 -4.21
C PRO A 253 -8.75 9.05 -3.42
N LEU A 254 -10.04 9.05 -3.10
CA LEU A 254 -10.68 10.14 -2.35
C LEU A 254 -10.08 10.35 -0.97
N ALA A 255 -9.51 9.30 -0.36
CA ALA A 255 -8.82 9.40 0.94
C ALA A 255 -7.63 10.37 0.91
N GLY A 256 -7.03 10.60 -0.25
CA GLY A 256 -5.96 11.57 -0.44
C GLY A 256 -6.42 12.91 -1.04
N VAL A 257 -7.72 13.11 -1.30
CA VAL A 257 -8.24 14.34 -1.92
C VAL A 257 -8.78 15.28 -0.84
N ALA A 258 -8.20 16.47 -0.74
CA ALA A 258 -8.66 17.51 0.18
C ALA A 258 -9.81 18.33 -0.42
N GLU A 259 -9.64 18.83 -1.65
CA GLU A 259 -10.66 19.60 -2.38
C GLU A 259 -10.38 19.63 -3.89
N THR A 260 -11.38 20.03 -4.68
CA THR A 260 -11.23 20.31 -6.11
C THR A 260 -11.37 21.81 -6.36
N VAL A 261 -10.53 22.34 -7.26
CA VAL A 261 -10.51 23.77 -7.59
C VAL A 261 -10.43 23.99 -9.10
N GLU A 262 -10.83 25.17 -9.53
CA GLU A 262 -10.58 25.63 -10.89
C GLU A 262 -9.19 26.26 -10.94
N TYR A 263 -8.30 25.69 -11.75
CA TYR A 263 -6.94 26.13 -11.92
C TYR A 263 -6.88 27.30 -12.89
N HIS A 264 -6.38 28.44 -12.40
CA HIS A 264 -6.25 29.67 -13.16
C HIS A 264 -4.78 30.06 -13.40
N PRO A 265 -4.38 30.41 -14.64
CA PRO A 265 -3.01 30.86 -14.94
C PRO A 265 -2.53 32.03 -14.06
N ASP A 266 -3.41 32.95 -13.73
CA ASP A 266 -3.09 34.14 -12.90
C ASP A 266 -2.73 33.81 -11.43
N ARG A 267 -2.99 32.58 -10.98
CA ARG A 267 -2.65 32.12 -9.62
C ARG A 267 -1.42 31.19 -9.61
N VAL A 268 -0.71 31.14 -10.73
CA VAL A 268 0.52 30.37 -10.87
C VAL A 268 1.71 31.22 -10.44
N ALA A 269 2.54 30.66 -9.57
CA ALA A 269 3.78 31.24 -9.09
C ALA A 269 4.92 30.22 -9.22
N ALA A 270 6.14 30.67 -8.92
CA ALA A 270 7.30 29.78 -8.85
C ALA A 270 7.72 29.61 -7.38
N LEU A 271 7.91 28.36 -6.96
CA LEU A 271 8.48 27.98 -5.67
C LEU A 271 9.74 27.17 -5.93
N GLU A 272 10.91 27.67 -5.53
CA GLU A 272 12.22 27.03 -5.74
C GLU A 272 12.48 26.61 -7.21
N GLY A 273 12.02 27.42 -8.16
CA GLY A 273 12.17 27.14 -9.60
C GLY A 273 11.19 26.11 -10.16
N ARG A 274 10.23 25.63 -9.36
CA ARG A 274 9.14 24.75 -9.78
C ARG A 274 7.81 25.49 -9.79
N GLU A 275 6.87 25.02 -10.60
CA GLU A 275 5.52 25.57 -10.68
C GLU A 275 4.76 25.34 -9.36
N ALA A 276 4.15 26.39 -8.84
CA ALA A 276 3.32 26.37 -7.64
C ALA A 276 2.02 27.14 -7.87
N TYR A 277 0.98 26.78 -7.12
CA TYR A 277 -0.33 27.40 -7.17
C TYR A 277 -0.62 28.13 -5.87
N VAL A 278 -1.12 29.36 -5.97
CA VAL A 278 -1.55 30.14 -4.81
C VAL A 278 -2.95 29.69 -4.38
N LEU A 279 -3.00 28.83 -3.37
CA LEU A 279 -4.23 28.34 -2.74
C LEU A 279 -4.45 29.07 -1.42
N ARG A 280 -5.41 30.01 -1.38
CA ARG A 280 -5.78 30.81 -0.19
C ARG A 280 -4.53 31.36 0.53
N ASP A 281 -3.70 32.08 -0.22
CA ASP A 281 -2.45 32.71 0.24
C ASP A 281 -1.30 31.76 0.60
N THR A 282 -1.45 30.45 0.36
CA THR A 282 -0.37 29.46 0.51
C THR A 282 0.12 28.99 -0.85
N LEU A 283 1.44 28.89 -1.03
CA LEU A 283 2.04 28.30 -2.22
C LEU A 283 2.05 26.77 -2.10
N VAL A 284 1.40 26.10 -3.04
CA VAL A 284 1.31 24.63 -3.09
C VAL A 284 1.98 24.13 -4.37
N PRO A 285 2.93 23.17 -4.29
CA PRO A 285 3.55 22.58 -5.48
C PRO A 285 2.51 22.07 -6.48
N THR A 286 2.71 22.36 -7.77
CA THR A 286 1.79 21.97 -8.84
C THR A 286 2.39 20.87 -9.70
N VAL A 287 1.61 19.83 -9.93
CA VAL A 287 1.91 18.75 -10.87
C VAL A 287 0.86 18.77 -11.97
N ARG A 288 1.29 19.03 -13.20
CA ARG A 288 0.45 18.87 -14.38
C ARG A 288 0.46 17.41 -14.78
N LEU A 289 -0.66 16.69 -14.57
CA LEU A 289 -0.68 15.25 -14.81
C LEU A 289 -0.40 14.90 -16.27
N ARG A 290 -0.75 15.75 -17.23
CA ARG A 290 -0.34 15.56 -18.63
C ARG A 290 1.16 15.41 -18.80
N ASP A 291 1.91 16.32 -18.20
CA ASP A 291 3.37 16.36 -18.32
C ASP A 291 3.99 15.20 -17.53
N ALA A 292 3.47 14.95 -16.31
CA ALA A 292 3.91 13.85 -15.47
C ALA A 292 3.69 12.48 -16.14
N LEU A 293 2.56 12.29 -16.84
CA LEU A 293 2.17 11.03 -17.47
C LEU A 293 2.64 10.90 -18.92
N GLY A 294 3.33 11.90 -19.47
CA GLY A 294 3.73 11.91 -20.88
C GLY A 294 2.56 11.91 -21.86
N ALA A 295 1.39 12.42 -21.44
CA ALA A 295 0.17 12.39 -22.24
C ALA A 295 0.29 13.29 -23.48
N HIS A 296 -0.06 12.73 -24.64
CA HIS A 296 -0.08 13.43 -25.92
C HIS A 296 -1.51 13.87 -26.30
N GLY A 297 -1.63 14.87 -27.17
CA GLY A 297 -2.93 15.35 -27.67
C GLY A 297 -3.21 16.82 -27.35
N VAL A 298 -4.38 17.31 -27.79
CA VAL A 298 -4.78 18.72 -27.68
C VAL A 298 -4.89 19.12 -26.22
N ARG A 299 -4.13 20.13 -25.79
CA ARG A 299 -4.25 20.68 -24.43
C ARG A 299 -5.56 21.46 -24.29
N PRO A 300 -6.31 21.29 -23.18
CA PRO A 300 -7.43 22.17 -22.89
C PRO A 300 -6.97 23.63 -22.91
N VAL A 301 -7.75 24.50 -23.55
CA VAL A 301 -7.44 25.93 -23.64
C VAL A 301 -8.17 26.66 -22.53
N GLY A 302 -7.44 27.44 -21.73
CA GLY A 302 -8.02 28.28 -20.67
C GLY A 302 -7.94 27.62 -19.30
N ARG A 303 -9.10 27.51 -18.63
CA ARG A 303 -9.18 27.02 -17.26
C ARG A 303 -9.19 25.49 -17.24
N SER A 304 -8.47 24.92 -16.29
CA SER A 304 -8.41 23.47 -16.10
C SER A 304 -8.91 23.10 -14.70
N PRO A 305 -9.61 21.99 -14.51
CA PRO A 305 -9.84 21.48 -13.17
C PRO A 305 -8.53 21.05 -12.52
N ALA A 306 -8.44 21.19 -11.20
CA ALA A 306 -7.36 20.65 -10.41
C ALA A 306 -7.86 19.98 -9.13
N VAL A 307 -7.13 18.97 -8.70
CA VAL A 307 -7.39 18.21 -7.48
C VAL A 307 -6.29 18.52 -6.48
N ILE A 308 -6.66 19.00 -5.30
CA ILE A 308 -5.73 19.19 -4.19
C ILE A 308 -5.62 17.87 -3.45
N VAL A 309 -4.43 17.29 -3.46
CA VAL A 309 -4.13 16.06 -2.71
C VAL A 309 -3.30 16.35 -1.47
N GLU A 310 -3.55 15.59 -0.40
CA GLU A 310 -2.92 15.75 0.90
C GLU A 310 -2.44 14.39 1.43
N VAL A 311 -1.16 14.30 1.80
CA VAL A 311 -0.58 13.11 2.45
C VAL A 311 0.26 13.57 3.64
N GLY A 312 -0.29 13.34 4.85
CA GLY A 312 0.27 13.93 6.06
C GLY A 312 0.16 15.46 6.01
N GLU A 313 1.25 16.17 6.25
CA GLU A 313 1.27 17.65 6.20
C GLU A 313 1.59 18.21 4.80
N ARG A 314 1.86 17.34 3.81
CA ARG A 314 2.26 17.74 2.46
C ARG A 314 1.05 17.81 1.52
N LYS A 315 1.03 18.83 0.66
CA LYS A 315 -0.01 19.07 -0.33
C LYS A 315 0.57 19.23 -1.73
N ALA A 316 -0.18 18.79 -2.73
CA ALA A 316 0.10 19.07 -4.13
C ALA A 316 -1.18 19.39 -4.90
N VAL A 317 -1.05 20.19 -5.96
CA VAL A 317 -2.12 20.52 -6.91
C VAL A 317 -1.95 19.67 -8.16
N LEU A 318 -2.88 18.77 -8.42
CA LEU A 318 -2.89 17.94 -9.62
C LEU A 318 -3.78 18.56 -10.69
N VAL A 319 -3.18 19.12 -11.75
CA VAL A 319 -3.93 19.69 -12.87
C VAL A 319 -4.33 18.59 -13.85
N VAL A 320 -5.62 18.52 -14.18
CA VAL A 320 -6.24 17.48 -15.03
C VAL A 320 -6.99 18.12 -16.19
N ASP A 321 -7.33 17.34 -17.22
CA ASP A 321 -8.08 17.86 -18.37
C ASP A 321 -9.57 17.99 -18.03
N ALA A 322 -10.14 17.00 -17.34
CA ALA A 322 -11.52 17.02 -16.87
C ALA A 322 -11.71 16.23 -15.57
N LEU A 323 -12.75 16.56 -14.81
CA LEU A 323 -13.25 15.73 -13.71
C LEU A 323 -14.50 15.00 -14.18
N VAL A 324 -14.48 13.67 -14.11
CA VAL A 324 -15.59 12.83 -14.56
C VAL A 324 -16.62 12.65 -13.43
N GLY A 325 -16.15 12.34 -12.21
CA GLY A 325 -17.01 12.12 -11.06
C GLY A 325 -16.43 11.14 -10.05
N GLN A 326 -17.19 10.84 -9.00
CA GLN A 326 -16.79 9.86 -7.99
C GLN A 326 -17.30 8.46 -8.36
N GLN A 327 -16.51 7.44 -8.08
CA GLN A 327 -16.90 6.04 -8.30
C GLN A 327 -16.27 5.12 -7.25
N GLU A 328 -16.94 4.02 -6.93
CA GLU A 328 -16.35 2.87 -6.24
C GLU A 328 -15.68 1.95 -7.26
N ILE A 329 -14.43 1.60 -7.01
CA ILE A 329 -13.64 0.71 -7.87
C ILE A 329 -13.07 -0.44 -7.06
N VAL A 330 -12.89 -1.59 -7.72
CA VAL A 330 -12.11 -2.70 -7.14
C VAL A 330 -10.66 -2.47 -7.51
N VAL A 331 -9.79 -2.39 -6.51
CA VAL A 331 -8.36 -2.21 -6.74
C VAL A 331 -7.73 -3.55 -7.08
N GLU A 332 -7.13 -3.64 -8.25
CA GLU A 332 -6.30 -4.76 -8.65
C GLU A 332 -4.82 -4.34 -8.57
N PRO A 333 -3.98 -5.09 -7.84
CA PRO A 333 -2.54 -4.91 -7.92
C PRO A 333 -2.08 -5.23 -9.34
N PHE A 334 -1.07 -4.51 -9.82
CA PHE A 334 -0.50 -4.80 -11.13
C PHE A 334 1.02 -4.67 -11.09
N ASP A 335 1.70 -5.59 -11.77
CA ASP A 335 3.14 -5.54 -11.96
C ASP A 335 3.46 -4.41 -12.94
N ALA A 336 3.93 -3.28 -12.41
CA ALA A 336 4.33 -2.14 -13.22
C ALA A 336 5.45 -2.55 -14.21
N PRO A 337 5.27 -2.38 -15.54
CA PRO A 337 6.31 -2.67 -16.50
C PRO A 337 7.58 -1.86 -16.23
N ARG A 338 8.75 -2.40 -16.59
CA ARG A 338 10.01 -1.64 -16.49
C ARG A 338 9.89 -0.33 -17.27
N GLY A 339 10.17 0.79 -16.60
CA GLY A 339 10.09 2.13 -17.18
C GLY A 339 8.75 2.84 -16.97
N MET A 340 7.77 2.19 -16.32
CA MET A 340 6.56 2.88 -15.89
C MET A 340 6.86 3.92 -14.82
N LEU A 341 6.16 5.05 -14.89
CA LEU A 341 6.28 6.13 -13.92
C LEU A 341 5.83 5.64 -12.53
N PRO A 342 6.59 5.91 -11.45
CA PRO A 342 6.28 5.46 -10.10
C PRO A 342 5.17 6.31 -9.44
N VAL A 343 4.11 6.61 -10.18
CA VAL A 343 3.01 7.52 -9.80
C VAL A 343 1.68 6.79 -9.67
N PHE A 344 1.69 5.46 -9.75
CA PHE A 344 0.49 4.63 -9.71
C PHE A 344 0.57 3.62 -8.56
N SER A 345 -0.54 3.44 -7.84
CA SER A 345 -0.66 2.50 -6.72
C SER A 345 -1.42 1.22 -7.10
N GLY A 346 -2.03 1.15 -8.27
CA GLY A 346 -2.85 0.02 -8.70
C GLY A 346 -3.55 0.27 -10.03
N ALA A 347 -4.35 -0.69 -10.46
CA ALA A 347 -5.21 -0.59 -11.62
C ALA A 347 -6.64 -1.01 -11.27
N THR A 348 -7.58 -0.69 -12.15
CA THR A 348 -8.96 -1.14 -12.05
C THR A 348 -9.61 -1.24 -13.42
N ILE A 349 -10.71 -1.96 -13.51
CA ILE A 349 -11.61 -1.93 -14.65
C ILE A 349 -12.84 -1.11 -14.24
N LEU A 350 -13.11 -0.03 -14.98
CA LEU A 350 -14.27 0.83 -14.75
C LEU A 350 -15.57 0.10 -15.13
N GLY A 351 -16.72 0.62 -14.69
CA GLY A 351 -18.02 -0.01 -14.95
C GLY A 351 -18.44 -0.08 -16.43
N ASP A 352 -17.71 0.60 -17.32
CA ASP A 352 -17.85 0.51 -18.78
C ASP A 352 -16.82 -0.44 -19.42
N GLY A 353 -16.05 -1.18 -18.61
CA GLY A 353 -15.04 -2.14 -19.06
C GLY A 353 -13.70 -1.51 -19.43
N VAL A 354 -13.56 -0.18 -19.35
CA VAL A 354 -12.31 0.51 -19.69
C VAL A 354 -11.33 0.41 -18.52
N PRO A 355 -10.08 -0.04 -18.72
CA PRO A 355 -9.06 -0.02 -17.69
C PRO A 355 -8.71 1.41 -17.27
N ALA A 356 -8.46 1.62 -15.98
CA ALA A 356 -7.96 2.88 -15.44
C ALA A 356 -6.84 2.62 -14.44
N LEU A 357 -5.81 3.46 -14.45
CA LEU A 357 -4.73 3.42 -13.47
C LEU A 357 -5.09 4.28 -12.26
N ILE A 358 -4.73 3.79 -11.08
CA ILE A 358 -4.95 4.47 -9.81
C ILE A 358 -3.70 5.28 -9.49
N VAL A 359 -3.84 6.59 -9.40
CA VAL A 359 -2.76 7.53 -9.08
C VAL A 359 -2.42 7.40 -7.60
N ASP A 360 -1.13 7.30 -7.27
CA ASP A 360 -0.63 7.35 -5.89
C ASP A 360 -0.40 8.82 -5.47
N PRO A 361 -1.22 9.39 -4.57
CA PRO A 361 -1.00 10.75 -4.10
C PRO A 361 0.34 10.93 -3.39
N ALA A 362 0.86 9.88 -2.72
CA ALA A 362 2.10 9.95 -1.97
C ALA A 362 3.34 10.09 -2.87
N ALA A 363 3.24 9.61 -4.12
CA ALA A 363 4.28 9.74 -5.13
C ALA A 363 4.32 11.13 -5.78
N LEU A 364 3.26 11.93 -5.61
CA LEU A 364 3.09 13.23 -6.26
C LEU A 364 3.26 14.44 -5.31
N VAL A 365 3.40 14.20 -3.99
CA VAL A 365 3.61 15.24 -2.95
C VAL A 365 5.02 15.26 -2.37
#